data_AF-A0A8H6J1P6-F1
#
_entry.id   AF-A0A8H6J1P6-F1
#
_cell.length_a   1.000
_cell.length_b   1.000
_cell.length_c   1.000
_cell.angle_alpha   90.00
_cell.angle_beta   90.00
_cell.angle_gamma   90.00
#
_symmetry.space_group_name_H-M   'P 1'
#
loop_
_entity.id
_entity.type
_entity.pdbx_description
1 polymer ?
#
loop_
_entity_poly.entity_id
_entity_poly.type
_entity_poly.pdbx_seq_one_letter_code
_entity_poly.pdbx_strand_id
1 'polypeptide(L)'
;MRPGGLAEGRIWLPKTIRDALEVTRGLNVRYLWVDIVCVVQDDEADRREQICQMDMIYGHAAVTIVAASKYLMPKLQAPTLYPLSEF
;
A
#
# COMPACT_ATOMS: atom_id res chain seq x y z
N MET A 1 -24.15 -2.11 2.17
CA MET A 1 -22.78 -1.57 2.05
C MET A 1 -22.42 -0.90 3.38
N ARG A 2 -21.25 -1.19 3.97
CA ARG A 2 -20.83 -0.58 5.24
C ARG A 2 -20.24 0.82 4.99
N PRO A 3 -20.39 1.78 5.92
CA PRO A 3 -19.74 3.09 5.81
C PRO A 3 -18.22 2.93 5.57
N GLY A 4 -17.68 3.69 4.61
CA GLY A 4 -16.26 3.61 4.22
C GLY A 4 -15.87 2.42 3.33
N GLY A 5 -16.81 1.55 2.96
CA GLY A 5 -16.57 0.50 1.96
C GLY A 5 -16.68 1.03 0.53
N LEU A 6 -16.11 0.32 -0.44
CA LEU A 6 -16.41 0.51 -1.86
C LEU A 6 -17.71 -0.24 -2.21
N ALA A 7 -18.55 0.35 -3.06
CA ALA A 7 -19.83 -0.26 -3.42
C ALA A 7 -19.59 -1.49 -4.29
N GLU A 8 -20.13 -2.63 -3.88
CA GLU A 8 -20.10 -3.86 -4.68
C GLU A 8 -20.81 -3.58 -6.02
N GLY A 9 -20.06 -3.58 -7.12
CA GLY A 9 -20.62 -3.65 -8.47
C GLY A 9 -20.28 -2.54 -9.48
N ARG A 10 -19.43 -1.54 -9.19
CA ARG A 10 -19.15 -0.46 -10.17
C ARG A 10 -17.73 0.11 -10.23
N ILE A 11 -16.72 -0.56 -9.67
CA ILE A 11 -15.35 -0.03 -9.71
C ILE A 11 -14.39 -1.13 -10.18
N TRP A 12 -13.80 -0.92 -11.35
CA TRP A 12 -12.68 -1.74 -11.82
C TRP A 12 -11.45 -1.38 -10.99
N LEU A 13 -10.97 -2.32 -10.18
CA LEU A 13 -9.76 -2.14 -9.38
C LEU A 13 -8.54 -2.68 -10.14
N PRO A 14 -7.42 -1.96 -10.22
CA PRO A 14 -6.14 -2.51 -10.65
C PRO A 14 -5.77 -3.81 -9.94
N LYS A 15 -4.99 -4.68 -10.61
CA LYS A 15 -4.56 -5.96 -10.05
C LYS A 15 -3.86 -5.80 -8.69
N THR A 16 -2.96 -4.84 -8.58
CA THR A 16 -2.22 -4.56 -7.33
C THR A 16 -3.14 -4.31 -6.13
N ILE A 17 -4.26 -3.60 -6.32
CA ILE A 17 -5.21 -3.32 -5.25
C ILE A 17 -6.02 -4.59 -4.89
N ARG A 18 -6.39 -5.41 -5.89
CA ARG A 18 -7.03 -6.71 -5.63
C ARG A 18 -6.11 -7.64 -4.84
N ASP A 19 -4.85 -7.73 -5.24
CA ASP A 19 -3.85 -8.55 -4.55
C ASP A 19 -3.65 -8.03 -3.10
N ALA A 20 -3.59 -6.71 -2.90
CA ALA A 20 -3.50 -6.10 -1.57
C ALA A 20 -4.75 -6.37 -0.71
N LEU A 21 -5.95 -6.40 -1.29
CA LEU A 21 -7.18 -6.77 -0.59
C LEU A 21 -7.14 -8.22 -0.11
N GLU A 22 -6.66 -9.15 -0.94
CA GLU A 22 -6.49 -10.55 -0.56
C GLU A 22 -5.48 -10.70 0.59
N VAL A 23 -4.34 -10.03 0.51
CA VAL A 23 -3.33 -10.00 1.59
C VAL A 23 -3.93 -9.43 2.88
N THR A 24 -4.64 -8.30 2.80
CA THR A 24 -5.28 -7.66 3.96
C THR A 24 -6.28 -8.60 4.65
N ARG A 25 -7.09 -9.31 3.85
CA ARG A 25 -8.03 -10.32 4.36
C ARG A 25 -7.30 -11.50 5.00
N GLY A 26 -6.21 -11.98 4.41
CA GLY A 26 -5.38 -13.04 4.96
C GLY A 26 -4.73 -12.68 6.29
N LEU A 27 -4.38 -11.39 6.47
CA LEU A 27 -3.83 -10.86 7.72
C LEU A 27 -4.90 -10.55 8.78
N ASN A 28 -6.19 -10.80 8.49
CA ASN A 28 -7.32 -10.47 9.36
C ASN A 28 -7.39 -8.98 9.75
N VAL A 29 -6.90 -8.09 8.87
CA VAL A 29 -7.00 -6.64 9.02
C VAL A 29 -8.27 -6.16 8.34
N ARG A 30 -9.00 -5.24 8.98
CA ARG A 30 -10.30 -4.78 8.46
C ARG A 30 -10.18 -3.70 7.37
N TYR A 31 -9.16 -2.86 7.44
CA TYR A 31 -9.04 -1.66 6.62
C TYR A 31 -7.76 -1.68 5.80
N LEU A 32 -7.88 -1.29 4.53
CA LEU A 32 -6.77 -1.07 3.62
C LEU A 32 -6.87 0.37 3.14
N TRP A 33 -5.79 1.13 3.31
CA TRP A 33 -5.68 2.47 2.75
C TRP A 33 -4.96 2.40 1.40
N VAL A 34 -5.53 3.04 0.37
CA VAL A 34 -4.93 3.19 -0.95
C VAL A 34 -5.16 4.62 -1.40
N ASP A 35 -4.10 5.38 -1.64
CA ASP A 35 -4.12 6.79 -2.03
C ASP A 35 -5.14 7.12 -3.14
N ILE A 36 -5.15 6.34 -4.23
CA ILE A 36 -6.04 6.57 -5.38
C ILE A 36 -7.53 6.37 -5.06
N VAL A 37 -7.84 5.74 -3.93
CA VAL A 37 -9.22 5.42 -3.51
C VAL A 37 -9.63 6.24 -2.29
N CYS A 38 -8.70 6.50 -1.37
CA CYS A 38 -8.98 7.12 -0.08
C CYS A 38 -8.82 8.65 -0.10
N VAL A 39 -8.21 9.22 -1.13
CA VAL A 39 -7.99 10.67 -1.28
C VAL A 39 -8.82 11.21 -2.44
N VAL A 40 -9.50 12.34 -2.23
CA VAL A 40 -10.23 13.04 -3.29
C VAL A 40 -9.22 13.69 -4.23
N GLN A 41 -9.12 13.20 -5.46
CA GLN A 41 -8.10 13.66 -6.40
C GLN A 41 -8.44 15.00 -7.05
N ASP A 42 -9.72 15.33 -7.16
CA ASP A 42 -10.21 16.52 -7.86
C ASP A 42 -10.15 17.79 -6.99
N ASP A 43 -9.85 17.66 -5.69
CA ASP A 43 -9.69 18.77 -4.76
C ASP A 43 -8.20 18.92 -4.40
N GLU A 44 -7.55 19.96 -4.91
CA GLU A 44 -6.13 20.21 -4.65
C GLU A 44 -5.81 20.50 -3.18
N ALA A 45 -6.74 21.12 -2.44
CA ALA A 45 -6.53 21.47 -1.04
C ALA A 45 -6.59 20.21 -0.17
N ASP A 46 -7.64 19.39 -0.36
CA ASP A 46 -7.77 18.09 0.33
C ASP A 46 -6.61 17.16 -0.03
N ARG A 47 -6.28 17.05 -1.32
CA ARG A 47 -5.14 16.23 -1.77
C ARG A 47 -3.84 16.66 -1.12
N ARG A 48 -3.56 17.96 -1.01
CA ARG A 48 -2.35 18.46 -0.36
C ARG A 48 -2.33 18.12 1.13
N GLU A 49 -3.46 18.28 1.82
CA GLU A 49 -3.58 17.90 3.23
C GLU A 49 -3.31 16.41 3.44
N GLN A 50 -3.92 15.55 2.63
CA GLN A 50 -3.71 14.10 2.68
C GLN A 50 -2.24 13.72 2.40
N ILE A 51 -1.59 14.38 1.44
CA ILE A 51 -0.16 14.19 1.16
C ILE A 51 0.69 14.57 2.38
N CYS A 52 0.38 15.69 3.05
CA CYS A 52 1.07 16.12 4.26
C CYS A 52 0.90 15.15 5.44
N GLN A 53 -0.09 14.25 5.41
CA GLN A 53 -0.32 13.22 6.44
C GLN A 53 0.24 11.84 6.06
N MET A 54 0.86 11.68 4.89
CA MET A 54 1.33 10.36 4.43
C MET A 54 2.38 9.75 5.36
N ASP A 55 3.24 10.56 5.96
CA ASP A 55 4.21 10.12 6.97
C ASP A 55 3.52 9.45 8.16
N MET A 56 2.44 10.05 8.65
CA MET A 56 1.64 9.53 9.76
C MET A 56 0.84 8.29 9.35
N ILE A 57 0.31 8.25 8.12
CA ILE A 57 -0.42 7.09 7.60
C ILE A 57 0.50 5.87 7.50
N TYR A 58 1.68 6.02 6.89
CA TYR A 58 2.65 4.92 6.81
C TYR A 58 3.26 4.57 8.16
N GLY A 59 3.53 5.57 9.01
CA GLY A 59 4.12 5.38 10.33
C GLY A 59 3.21 4.65 11.32
N HIS A 60 1.88 4.80 11.18
CA HIS A 60 0.90 4.12 12.03
C HIS A 60 0.23 2.91 11.38
N ALA A 61 0.61 2.54 10.15
CA ALA A 61 0.11 1.34 9.51
C ALA A 61 0.61 0.09 10.25
N ALA A 62 -0.29 -0.88 10.45
CA ALA A 62 0.11 -2.17 11.01
C ALA A 62 1.11 -2.90 10.09
N VAL A 63 0.93 -2.76 8.78
CA VAL A 63 1.81 -3.28 7.72
C VAL A 63 1.73 -2.40 6.48
N THR A 64 2.81 -2.36 5.70
CA THR A 64 2.86 -1.72 4.38
C THR A 64 3.02 -2.79 3.31
N ILE A 65 2.06 -2.88 2.38
CA ILE A 65 2.10 -3.83 1.27
C ILE A 65 2.80 -3.15 0.08
N VAL A 66 3.86 -3.77 -0.44
CA VAL A 66 4.61 -3.26 -1.59
C VAL A 66 4.60 -4.30 -2.70
N ALA A 67 4.24 -3.88 -3.91
CA ALA A 67 4.33 -4.73 -5.09
C ALA A 67 5.82 -4.91 -5.47
N ALA A 68 6.38 -6.06 -5.11
CA ALA A 68 7.74 -6.39 -5.51
C ALA A 68 7.82 -6.58 -7.03
N SER A 69 8.80 -5.93 -7.66
CA SER A 69 9.08 -6.16 -9.09
C SER A 69 9.62 -7.57 -9.30
N LYS A 70 9.14 -8.24 -10.37
CA LYS A 70 9.61 -9.56 -10.81
C LYS A 70 11.14 -9.64 -10.96
N TYR A 71 11.78 -8.52 -11.29
CA TYR A 71 13.23 -8.43 -11.52
C TYR A 71 14.07 -8.33 -10.24
N LEU A 72 13.47 -8.23 -9.06
CA LEU A 72 14.20 -8.23 -7.79
C LEU A 72 14.61 -9.64 -7.35
N MET A 73 14.00 -10.69 -7.94
CA MET A 73 14.21 -12.08 -7.55
C MET A 73 15.46 -12.81 -8.09
N PRO A 74 16.39 -12.20 -8.85
CA PRO A 74 17.74 -12.76 -8.99
C PRO A 74 18.68 -12.35 -7.85
N LYS A 75 18.41 -11.24 -7.14
CA LYS A 75 19.34 -10.69 -6.12
C LYS A 75 19.08 -11.17 -4.69
N LEU A 76 17.97 -11.87 -4.44
CA LEU A 76 17.67 -12.44 -3.12
C LEU A 76 18.20 -13.88 -2.95
N GLN A 77 18.91 -14.42 -3.95
CA GLN A 77 19.61 -15.71 -3.87
C GLN A 77 21.13 -15.50 -3.85
N ALA A 78 21.64 -14.85 -2.80
CA ALA A 78 23.03 -15.00 -2.40
C ALA A 78 23.16 -14.74 -0.89
N PRO A 79 23.48 -15.75 -0.06
CA PRO A 79 24.00 -15.51 1.27
C PRO A 79 25.46 -15.10 1.11
N THR A 80 25.71 -13.86 0.72
CA THR A 80 27.07 -13.31 0.75
C THR A 80 27.06 -12.11 1.67
N LEU A 81 27.57 -12.37 2.88
CA LEU A 81 28.23 -11.43 3.76
C LEU A 81 28.82 -10.26 2.95
N TYR A 82 28.24 -9.08 3.10
CA TYR A 82 28.99 -7.84 2.92
C TYR A 82 29.30 -7.29 4.31
N PRO A 83 30.59 -7.02 4.62
CA PRO A 83 31.01 -6.59 5.94
C PRO A 83 30.58 -5.15 6.20
N LEU A 84 30.26 -4.87 7.47
CA LEU A 84 30.15 -3.53 8.02
C LEU A 84 31.54 -2.87 8.00
N SER A 85 31.92 -2.27 6.88
CA SER A 85 32.95 -1.24 6.82
C SER A 85 32.84 -0.49 5.51
N GLU A 86 32.14 0.64 5.53
CA GLU A 86 32.52 1.89 4.87
C GLU A 86 31.49 2.95 5.26
N PHE A 87 31.81 3.61 6.38
CA PHE A 87 31.56 5.04 6.53
C PHE A 87 32.51 5.80 5.61
#